data_AF-A0A8B7IYT0-F1
#
_entry.id   AF-A0A8B7IYT0-F1
#
_cell.length_a   1.000
_cell.length_b   1.000
_cell.length_c   1.000
_cell.angle_alpha   90.00
_cell.angle_beta   90.00
_cell.angle_gamma   90.00
#
_symmetry.space_group_name_H-M   'P 1'
#
loop_
_entity.id
_entity.type
_entity.pdbx_description
1 polymer ?
#
loop_
_entity_poly.entity_id
_entity_poly.type
_entity_poly.pdbx_seq_one_letter_code
_entity_poly.pdbx_strand_id
1 'polypeptide(L)'
;MAFHDWKLFLFLGRQNAFAKAWRSRKGSPSLGWKRCCHWSAGKSVDPEMRAFLEENTEITSSGNLTPEIQLRLLTPRCRFWHKKLDLWPYGDPFWAIYWPGGQALSRYILDNPCVVKGRSVLDLGSGCGATAIAAVMSGASQVLANDIDPIAGMAMILNCELNHLNPFPITIKNIINSEVGNWDLIVLGDMFYDEQLADGLHHWLRKCIRIRQTKVLIGDPGRHEFLRHRIHSQLHKVVEYSLPESTRQENNGLTSSIVWSYQPSNSLEGC
;
A
#
# COMPACT_ATOMS: atom_id res chain seq x y z
N MET A 1 12.75 9.29 26.89
CA MET A 1 11.50 9.68 26.21
C MET A 1 11.81 10.14 24.78
N ALA A 2 12.18 9.19 23.90
CA ALA A 2 12.57 9.46 22.50
C ALA A 2 11.81 8.51 21.54
N PHE A 3 10.55 8.22 21.87
CA PHE A 3 9.81 7.07 21.32
C PHE A 3 8.81 7.43 20.20
N HIS A 4 8.64 8.71 19.84
CA HIS A 4 7.58 9.13 18.92
C HIS A 4 8.02 9.79 17.62
N ASP A 5 9.26 10.25 17.48
CA ASP A 5 9.55 11.28 16.47
C ASP A 5 9.32 10.83 15.02
N TRP A 6 9.86 9.71 14.55
CA TRP A 6 9.79 9.40 13.11
C TRP A 6 8.36 9.15 12.57
N LYS A 7 7.46 8.59 13.40
CA LYS A 7 6.04 8.44 13.05
C LYS A 7 5.25 9.74 13.22
N LEU A 8 5.67 10.66 14.10
CA LEU A 8 5.11 12.01 14.23
C LEU A 8 5.50 12.91 13.04
N PHE A 9 6.72 12.74 12.51
CA PHE A 9 7.25 13.43 11.33
C PHE A 9 6.42 13.15 10.05
N LEU A 10 5.66 12.05 10.01
CA LEU A 10 4.73 11.72 8.92
C LEU A 10 3.42 12.52 8.96
N PHE A 11 3.01 13.01 10.13
CA PHE A 11 1.74 13.75 10.32
C PHE A 11 1.94 15.26 10.50
N LEU A 12 3.13 15.71 10.91
CA LEU A 12 3.47 17.13 11.03
C LEU A 12 4.20 17.59 9.77
N GLY A 13 3.43 17.98 8.75
CA GLY A 13 3.88 18.39 7.41
C GLY A 13 5.11 19.31 7.37
N ARG A 14 6.29 18.70 7.33
CA ARG A 14 7.57 19.34 6.97
C ARG A 14 8.41 18.40 6.09
N GLN A 15 7.85 17.98 4.96
CA GLN A 15 8.56 17.14 3.97
C GLN A 15 9.49 17.92 3.02
N ASN A 16 9.56 19.26 3.10
CA ASN A 16 10.39 20.06 2.18
C ASN A 16 11.92 19.85 2.31
N ALA A 17 12.40 19.14 3.33
CA ALA A 17 13.84 18.84 3.49
C ALA A 17 14.26 17.46 2.97
N PHE A 18 13.37 16.45 3.00
CA PHE A 18 13.75 15.05 2.72
C PHE A 18 13.67 14.67 1.23
N ALA A 19 12.75 15.27 0.46
CA ALA A 19 12.72 15.12 -0.99
C ALA A 19 13.99 15.68 -1.67
N LYS A 20 14.66 16.68 -1.05
CA LYS A 20 15.95 17.21 -1.51
C LYS A 20 17.12 16.26 -1.20
N ALA A 21 17.06 15.54 -0.08
CA ALA A 21 18.12 14.60 0.31
C ALA A 21 18.16 13.34 -0.59
N TRP A 22 17.01 12.92 -1.15
CA TRP A 22 16.94 11.79 -2.09
C TRP A 22 17.70 12.04 -3.40
N ARG A 23 17.82 13.31 -3.84
CA ARG A 23 18.64 13.68 -5.02
C ARG A 23 20.15 13.79 -4.72
N SER A 24 20.55 13.78 -3.45
CA SER A 24 21.91 14.16 -3.03
C SER A 24 22.77 13.03 -2.48
N ARG A 25 22.21 11.85 -2.14
CA ARG A 25 23.04 10.72 -1.66
C ARG A 25 23.63 9.93 -2.83
N LYS A 26 24.61 10.52 -3.51
CA LYS A 26 25.62 9.75 -4.27
C LYS A 26 26.54 9.07 -3.25
N GLY A 27 26.23 7.81 -2.93
CA GLY A 27 27.08 7.01 -2.04
C GLY A 27 26.29 5.96 -1.27
N SER A 28 25.67 5.01 -1.98
CA SER A 28 25.35 3.71 -1.41
C SER A 28 26.20 2.67 -2.13
N PRO A 29 26.71 1.62 -1.44
CA PRO A 29 27.45 0.56 -2.10
C PRO A 29 26.53 -0.06 -3.15
N SER A 30 26.96 0.01 -4.40
CA SER A 30 26.24 -0.53 -5.55
C SER A 30 26.30 -2.06 -5.53
N LEU A 31 25.36 -2.68 -4.82
CA LEU A 31 24.93 -4.03 -5.17
C LEU A 31 24.18 -3.89 -6.51
N GLY A 32 24.84 -4.34 -7.58
CA GLY A 32 24.36 -4.25 -8.95
C GLY A 32 23.12 -5.13 -9.17
N TRP A 33 21.97 -4.66 -8.71
CA TRP A 33 20.69 -5.31 -9.00
C TRP A 33 20.33 -4.97 -10.43
N LYS A 34 20.41 -5.96 -11.32
CA LYS A 34 19.86 -5.84 -12.67
C LYS A 34 18.39 -5.43 -12.54
N ARG A 35 18.08 -4.17 -12.91
CA ARG A 35 16.74 -3.56 -12.99
C ARG A 35 15.75 -4.54 -13.60
N CYS A 36 15.05 -5.29 -12.76
CA CYS A 36 13.94 -6.14 -13.19
C CYS A 36 12.66 -5.37 -12.93
N CYS A 37 12.17 -4.70 -13.96
CA CYS A 37 11.00 -3.84 -13.85
C CYS A 37 9.66 -4.60 -13.78
N HIS A 38 9.70 -5.94 -13.83
CA HIS A 38 8.55 -6.83 -13.73
C HIS A 38 8.95 -8.13 -13.04
N TRP A 39 8.17 -8.50 -12.01
CA TRP A 39 8.25 -9.81 -11.41
C TRP A 39 7.13 -10.68 -11.97
N SER A 40 7.49 -11.57 -12.90
CA SER A 40 6.58 -12.60 -13.41
C SER A 40 6.45 -13.72 -12.39
N ALA A 41 5.29 -14.38 -12.35
CA ALA A 41 5.09 -15.61 -11.59
C ALA A 41 6.27 -16.58 -11.84
N GLY A 42 6.92 -17.03 -10.77
CA GLY A 42 8.01 -18.02 -10.82
C GLY A 42 9.44 -17.51 -10.61
N LYS A 43 9.69 -16.20 -10.45
CA LYS A 43 11.01 -15.74 -9.98
C LYS A 43 11.09 -15.88 -8.45
N SER A 44 12.13 -16.55 -7.96
CA SER A 44 12.41 -16.67 -6.53
C SER A 44 13.09 -15.41 -6.00
N VAL A 45 12.71 -14.96 -4.81
CA VAL A 45 13.42 -13.88 -4.10
C VAL A 45 14.86 -14.33 -3.84
N ASP A 46 15.81 -13.40 -3.99
CA ASP A 46 17.22 -13.65 -3.68
C ASP A 46 17.37 -14.22 -2.26
N PRO A 47 18.14 -15.31 -2.05
CA PRO A 47 18.21 -15.98 -0.74
C PRO A 47 18.70 -15.09 0.41
N GLU A 48 19.65 -14.18 0.15
CA GLU A 48 20.14 -13.25 1.19
C GLU A 48 19.05 -12.24 1.55
N MET A 49 18.35 -11.72 0.55
CA MET A 49 17.22 -10.82 0.78
C MET A 49 16.07 -11.51 1.50
N ARG A 50 15.75 -12.76 1.14
CA ARG A 50 14.76 -13.57 1.85
C ARG A 50 15.15 -13.70 3.32
N ALA A 51 16.38 -14.17 3.60
CA ALA A 51 16.85 -14.33 4.97
C ALA A 51 16.79 -13.00 5.75
N PHE A 52 17.17 -11.90 5.12
CA PHE A 52 17.07 -10.57 5.73
C PHE A 52 15.62 -10.19 6.07
N LEU A 53 14.67 -10.38 5.15
CA LEU A 53 13.26 -10.13 5.43
C LEU A 53 12.75 -11.02 6.56
N GLU A 54 13.10 -12.30 6.53
CA GLU A 54 12.66 -13.28 7.53
C GLU A 54 13.21 -13.02 8.93
N GLU A 55 14.46 -12.57 9.05
CA GLU A 55 15.10 -12.23 10.33
C GLU A 55 14.59 -10.90 10.91
N ASN A 56 14.16 -9.97 10.06
CA ASN A 56 13.85 -8.60 10.46
C ASN A 56 12.35 -8.27 10.46
N THR A 57 11.49 -9.24 10.12
CA THR A 57 10.03 -9.13 10.20
C THR A 57 9.46 -10.33 10.94
N GLU A 58 8.22 -10.21 11.39
CA GLU A 58 7.51 -11.25 12.10
C GLU A 58 6.25 -11.67 11.33
N ILE A 59 5.97 -12.98 11.35
CA ILE A 59 4.71 -13.52 10.83
C ILE A 59 3.60 -13.24 11.85
N THR A 60 2.56 -12.54 11.43
CA THR A 60 1.37 -12.32 12.24
C THR A 60 0.12 -12.28 11.36
N SER A 61 -0.98 -12.81 11.88
CA SER A 61 -2.34 -12.53 11.42
C SER A 61 -3.17 -11.82 12.49
N SER A 62 -2.59 -11.57 13.66
CA SER A 62 -3.30 -10.95 14.79
C SER A 62 -3.09 -9.42 14.82
N GLY A 63 -4.01 -8.73 15.52
CA GLY A 63 -3.88 -7.30 15.79
C GLY A 63 -4.23 -6.37 14.61
N ASN A 64 -4.88 -6.90 13.59
CA ASN A 64 -5.37 -6.19 12.41
C ASN A 64 -6.80 -6.67 12.08
N LEU A 65 -7.43 -6.08 11.05
CA LEU A 65 -8.83 -6.40 10.68
C LEU A 65 -9.00 -7.75 9.96
N THR A 66 -7.94 -8.40 9.50
CA THR A 66 -7.99 -9.58 8.62
C THR A 66 -7.20 -10.76 9.19
N PRO A 67 -7.72 -11.43 10.25
CA PRO A 67 -7.08 -12.60 10.84
C PRO A 67 -6.93 -13.80 9.88
N GLU A 68 -7.64 -13.78 8.75
CA GLU A 68 -7.53 -14.77 7.69
C GLU A 68 -6.23 -14.63 6.87
N ILE A 69 -5.54 -13.48 6.94
CA ILE A 69 -4.34 -13.20 6.15
C ILE A 69 -3.10 -13.22 7.05
N GLN A 70 -2.15 -14.08 6.74
CA GLN A 70 -0.83 -14.09 7.39
C GLN A 70 0.14 -13.15 6.66
N LEU A 71 0.79 -12.26 7.40
CA LEU A 71 1.74 -11.29 6.84
C LEU A 71 3.05 -11.28 7.62
N ARG A 72 4.14 -11.06 6.91
CA ARG A 72 5.42 -10.61 7.46
C ARG A 72 5.40 -9.10 7.63
N LEU A 73 5.37 -8.65 8.89
CA LEU A 73 5.29 -7.24 9.25
C LEU A 73 6.43 -6.85 10.19
N LEU A 74 6.75 -5.57 10.23
CA LEU A 74 7.58 -4.98 11.27
C LEU A 74 6.71 -4.78 12.51
N THR A 75 7.01 -5.48 13.60
CA THR A 75 6.27 -5.41 14.87
C THR A 75 7.15 -4.86 15.99
N PRO A 76 6.60 -4.50 17.18
CA PRO A 76 7.41 -4.12 18.34
C PRO A 76 8.50 -5.12 18.75
N ARG A 77 8.40 -6.38 18.34
CA ARG A 77 9.40 -7.42 18.65
C ARG A 77 10.58 -7.41 17.67
N CYS A 78 10.45 -6.76 16.52
CA CYS A 78 11.48 -6.73 15.49
C CYS A 78 12.65 -5.81 15.87
N ARG A 79 13.87 -6.24 15.52
CA ARG A 79 15.13 -5.52 15.78
C ARG A 79 15.09 -4.05 15.36
N PHE A 80 14.48 -3.75 14.21
CA PHE A 80 14.48 -2.41 13.64
C PHE A 80 13.31 -1.52 14.09
N TRP A 81 12.34 -2.05 14.85
CA TRP A 81 11.20 -1.26 15.30
C TRP A 81 11.59 -0.08 16.21
N HIS A 82 12.56 -0.30 17.10
CA HIS A 82 13.04 0.72 18.06
C HIS A 82 14.31 1.44 17.60
N LYS A 83 14.83 1.11 16.42
CA LYS A 83 16.09 1.69 15.90
C LYS A 83 15.78 2.89 15.01
N LYS A 84 16.76 3.79 14.87
CA LYS A 84 16.67 4.86 13.87
C LYS A 84 16.55 4.24 12.47
N LEU A 85 15.68 4.81 11.64
CA LEU A 85 15.47 4.39 10.25
C LEU A 85 16.77 4.35 9.43
N ASP A 86 17.74 5.21 9.74
CA ASP A 86 19.06 5.22 9.09
C ASP A 86 19.86 3.90 9.24
N LEU A 87 19.48 3.03 10.19
CA LEU A 87 20.08 1.71 10.35
C LEU A 87 19.44 0.64 9.46
N TRP A 88 18.33 0.96 8.80
CA TRP A 88 17.74 0.10 7.78
C TRP A 88 18.44 0.35 6.42
N PRO A 89 19.00 -0.68 5.78
CA PRO A 89 19.87 -0.50 4.62
C PRO A 89 19.14 -0.17 3.31
N TYR A 90 17.80 -0.28 3.26
CA TYR A 90 17.01 -0.19 2.03
C TYR A 90 15.99 0.96 1.97
N GLY A 91 16.14 2.00 2.80
CA GLY A 91 15.16 3.11 2.91
C GLY A 91 13.98 2.79 3.84
N ASP A 92 13.09 3.75 4.08
CA ASP A 92 12.05 3.59 5.10
C ASP A 92 11.10 2.40 4.78
N PRO A 93 10.93 1.43 5.69
CA PRO A 93 10.24 0.18 5.40
C PRO A 93 8.71 0.32 5.51
N PHE A 94 8.12 1.29 4.80
CA PHE A 94 6.67 1.53 4.84
C PHE A 94 5.85 0.31 4.42
N TRP A 95 6.40 -0.51 3.53
CA TRP A 95 5.81 -1.77 3.07
C TRP A 95 5.65 -2.81 4.20
N ALA A 96 6.44 -2.70 5.26
CA ALA A 96 6.42 -3.66 6.38
C ALA A 96 5.32 -3.34 7.41
N ILE A 97 4.57 -2.25 7.21
CA ILE A 97 3.45 -1.86 8.06
C ILE A 97 2.15 -2.17 7.34
N TYR A 98 1.21 -2.80 8.04
CA TYR A 98 -0.14 -3.02 7.52
C TYR A 98 -1.03 -1.82 7.86
N TRP A 99 -1.00 -0.81 6.98
CA TRP A 99 -1.67 0.47 7.21
C TRP A 99 -3.19 0.36 7.31
N PRO A 100 -3.86 1.22 8.12
CA PRO A 100 -5.29 1.11 8.41
C PRO A 100 -6.22 1.10 7.18
N GLY A 101 -5.96 1.92 6.17
CA GLY A 101 -6.75 1.95 4.93
C GLY A 101 -6.62 0.66 4.13
N GLY A 102 -5.40 0.10 4.05
CA GLY A 102 -5.18 -1.25 3.51
C GLY A 102 -5.93 -2.34 4.29
N GLN A 103 -5.96 -2.25 5.62
CA GLN A 103 -6.75 -3.17 6.46
C GLN A 103 -8.24 -3.10 6.15
N ALA A 104 -8.80 -1.88 6.07
CA ALA A 104 -10.22 -1.66 5.78
C ALA A 104 -10.61 -2.19 4.39
N LEU A 105 -9.78 -1.94 3.36
CA LEU A 105 -10.01 -2.47 2.02
C LEU A 105 -9.96 -3.99 1.98
N SER A 106 -8.95 -4.59 2.60
CA SER A 106 -8.80 -6.05 2.64
C SER A 106 -9.99 -6.70 3.34
N ARG A 107 -10.40 -6.16 4.49
CA ARG A 107 -11.59 -6.61 5.23
C ARG A 107 -12.85 -6.52 4.39
N TYR A 108 -13.07 -5.37 3.74
CA TYR A 108 -14.22 -5.15 2.88
C TYR A 108 -14.30 -6.15 1.72
N ILE A 109 -13.16 -6.47 1.08
CA ILE A 109 -13.09 -7.46 -0.01
C ILE A 109 -13.39 -8.89 0.48
N LEU A 110 -12.89 -9.27 1.66
CA LEU A 110 -13.16 -10.57 2.24
C LEU A 110 -14.65 -10.71 2.64
N ASP A 111 -15.25 -9.66 3.19
CA ASP A 111 -16.66 -9.63 3.57
C ASP A 111 -17.58 -9.58 2.35
N ASN A 112 -17.10 -9.02 1.23
CA ASN A 112 -17.88 -8.80 0.01
C ASN A 112 -17.18 -9.38 -1.24
N PRO A 113 -17.01 -10.71 -1.36
CA PRO A 113 -16.25 -11.29 -2.47
C PRO A 113 -16.77 -10.92 -3.87
N CYS A 114 -18.08 -10.63 -4.01
CA CYS A 114 -18.70 -10.19 -5.26
C CYS A 114 -18.11 -8.88 -5.83
N VAL A 115 -17.41 -8.10 -5.01
CA VAL A 115 -16.71 -6.88 -5.44
C VAL A 115 -15.53 -7.20 -6.36
N VAL A 116 -14.92 -8.37 -6.21
CA VAL A 116 -13.73 -8.78 -6.99
C VAL A 116 -13.91 -10.08 -7.75
N LYS A 117 -14.88 -10.92 -7.40
CA LYS A 117 -15.06 -12.25 -8.01
C LYS A 117 -15.18 -12.17 -9.54
N GLY A 118 -14.28 -12.85 -10.23
CA GLY A 118 -14.19 -12.87 -11.70
C GLY A 118 -13.65 -11.60 -12.35
N ARG A 119 -13.23 -10.60 -11.56
CA ARG A 119 -12.77 -9.29 -12.03
C ARG A 119 -11.26 -9.16 -12.06
N SER A 120 -10.79 -8.26 -12.91
CA SER A 120 -9.41 -7.78 -12.96
C SER A 120 -9.20 -6.64 -11.93
N VAL A 121 -8.24 -6.82 -11.03
CA VAL A 121 -7.98 -5.91 -9.90
C VAL A 121 -6.56 -5.39 -9.95
N LEU A 122 -6.40 -4.07 -9.81
CA LEU A 122 -5.11 -3.44 -9.54
C LEU A 122 -5.07 -2.97 -8.07
N ASP A 123 -4.10 -3.47 -7.32
CA ASP A 123 -3.76 -2.98 -5.98
C ASP A 123 -2.59 -1.99 -6.09
N LEU A 124 -2.88 -0.70 -5.95
CA LEU A 124 -1.94 0.40 -6.14
C LEU A 124 -1.39 0.88 -4.80
N GLY A 125 -0.06 0.90 -4.66
CA GLY A 125 0.58 1.16 -3.37
C GLY A 125 0.40 -0.03 -2.42
N SER A 126 0.64 -1.23 -2.95
CA SER A 126 0.23 -2.49 -2.32
C SER A 126 0.98 -2.78 -1.00
N GLY A 127 2.17 -2.21 -0.79
CA GLY A 127 2.92 -2.35 0.45
C GLY A 127 3.17 -3.81 0.83
N CYS A 128 2.57 -4.26 1.94
CA CYS A 128 2.66 -5.66 2.39
C CYS A 128 1.86 -6.66 1.53
N GLY A 129 1.03 -6.20 0.59
CA GLY A 129 0.28 -7.05 -0.34
C GLY A 129 -1.06 -7.56 0.16
N ALA A 130 -1.51 -7.14 1.34
CA ALA A 130 -2.69 -7.71 1.99
C ALA A 130 -3.97 -7.54 1.15
N THR A 131 -4.17 -6.39 0.51
CA THR A 131 -5.37 -6.14 -0.30
C THR A 131 -5.38 -6.99 -1.58
N ALA A 132 -4.23 -7.13 -2.24
CA ALA A 132 -4.05 -8.06 -3.36
C ALA A 132 -4.30 -9.52 -2.96
N ILE A 133 -3.78 -9.97 -1.80
CA ILE A 133 -4.02 -11.31 -1.24
C ILE A 133 -5.53 -11.51 -0.99
N ALA A 134 -6.19 -10.56 -0.34
CA ALA A 134 -7.64 -10.59 -0.13
C ALA A 134 -8.42 -10.71 -1.45
N ALA A 135 -8.00 -9.98 -2.50
CA ALA A 135 -8.63 -10.05 -3.80
C ALA A 135 -8.50 -11.44 -4.45
N VAL A 136 -7.32 -12.07 -4.37
CA VAL A 136 -7.10 -13.44 -4.86
C VAL A 136 -7.94 -14.43 -4.07
N MET A 137 -7.92 -14.36 -2.73
CA MET A 137 -8.72 -15.24 -1.86
C MET A 137 -10.23 -15.10 -2.13
N SER A 138 -10.70 -13.90 -2.46
CA SER A 138 -12.10 -13.62 -2.82
C SER A 138 -12.46 -13.93 -4.28
N GLY A 139 -11.54 -14.52 -5.06
CA GLY A 139 -11.82 -15.05 -6.39
C GLY A 139 -11.70 -14.04 -7.54
N ALA A 140 -10.85 -13.01 -7.40
CA ALA A 140 -10.44 -12.17 -8.54
C ALA A 140 -9.89 -13.04 -9.68
N SER A 141 -10.24 -12.73 -10.93
CA SER A 141 -9.74 -13.47 -12.09
C SER A 141 -8.30 -13.10 -12.43
N GLN A 142 -7.94 -11.83 -12.18
CA GLN A 142 -6.60 -11.30 -12.37
C GLN A 142 -6.31 -10.27 -11.28
N VAL A 143 -5.10 -10.32 -10.72
CA VAL A 143 -4.60 -9.33 -9.77
C VAL A 143 -3.24 -8.84 -10.24
N LEU A 144 -3.04 -7.52 -10.26
CA LEU A 144 -1.73 -6.90 -10.37
C LEU A 144 -1.50 -6.09 -9.10
N ALA A 145 -0.44 -6.39 -8.37
CA ALA A 145 0.02 -5.54 -7.28
C ALA A 145 1.10 -4.58 -7.78
N ASN A 146 1.01 -3.32 -7.37
CA ASN A 146 1.98 -2.29 -7.68
C ASN A 146 2.50 -1.61 -6.42
N ASP A 147 3.82 -1.57 -6.29
CA ASP A 147 4.51 -0.71 -5.34
C ASP A 147 5.85 -0.30 -5.95
N ILE A 148 6.27 0.96 -5.80
CA ILE A 148 7.52 1.44 -6.38
C ILE A 148 8.76 0.93 -5.64
N ASP A 149 8.59 0.45 -4.40
CA ASP A 149 9.65 -0.15 -3.61
C ASP A 149 9.88 -1.61 -4.05
N PRO A 150 11.08 -1.97 -4.55
CA PRO A 150 11.38 -3.36 -4.91
C PRO A 150 11.32 -4.33 -3.73
N ILE A 151 11.59 -3.86 -2.50
CA ILE A 151 11.51 -4.68 -1.28
C ILE A 151 10.06 -5.03 -0.96
N ALA A 152 9.12 -4.10 -1.18
CA ALA A 152 7.69 -4.38 -1.06
C ALA A 152 7.29 -5.56 -1.96
N GLY A 153 7.71 -5.55 -3.22
CA GLY A 153 7.44 -6.65 -4.15
C GLY A 153 7.99 -8.00 -3.68
N MET A 154 9.17 -8.01 -3.04
CA MET A 154 9.73 -9.23 -2.46
C MET A 154 8.96 -9.69 -1.22
N ALA A 155 8.62 -8.77 -0.32
CA ALA A 155 7.80 -9.06 0.85
C ALA A 155 6.42 -9.63 0.46
N MET A 156 5.79 -9.10 -0.60
CA MET A 156 4.54 -9.63 -1.14
C MET A 156 4.67 -11.08 -1.59
N ILE A 157 5.79 -11.49 -2.19
CA ILE A 157 6.03 -12.90 -2.58
C ILE A 157 6.06 -13.79 -1.34
N LEU A 158 6.79 -13.39 -0.30
CA LEU A 158 6.85 -14.12 0.96
C LEU A 158 5.46 -14.20 1.60
N ASN A 159 4.68 -13.11 1.54
CA ASN A 159 3.31 -13.08 2.07
C ASN A 159 2.34 -13.95 1.24
N CYS A 160 2.51 -14.06 -0.08
CA CYS A 160 1.74 -15.03 -0.88
C CYS A 160 2.01 -16.47 -0.41
N GLU A 161 3.27 -16.82 -0.19
CA GLU A 161 3.67 -18.15 0.29
C GLU A 161 3.03 -18.49 1.65
N LEU A 162 2.99 -17.51 2.58
CA LEU A 162 2.34 -17.66 3.89
C LEU A 162 0.83 -17.91 3.83
N ASN A 163 0.19 -17.48 2.74
CA ASN A 163 -1.25 -17.68 2.51
C ASN A 163 -1.52 -18.81 1.51
N HIS A 164 -0.51 -19.64 1.21
CA HIS A 164 -0.59 -20.75 0.26
C HIS A 164 -1.05 -20.33 -1.14
N LEU A 165 -0.70 -19.11 -1.55
CA LEU A 165 -0.99 -18.56 -2.86
C LEU A 165 0.24 -18.61 -3.76
N ASN A 166 0.02 -18.92 -5.04
CA ASN A 166 1.04 -18.63 -6.05
C ASN A 166 1.22 -17.11 -6.16
N PRO A 167 2.46 -16.60 -6.27
CA PRO A 167 2.68 -15.17 -6.44
C PRO A 167 1.93 -14.62 -7.66
N PHE A 168 1.07 -13.64 -7.44
CA PHE A 168 0.44 -12.86 -8.50
C PHE A 168 1.46 -11.93 -9.18
N PRO A 169 1.17 -11.42 -10.40
CA PRO A 169 2.00 -10.41 -11.04
C PRO A 169 2.27 -9.19 -10.13
N ILE A 170 3.53 -8.77 -10.06
CA ILE A 170 3.96 -7.57 -9.33
C ILE A 170 4.75 -6.66 -10.27
N THR A 171 4.44 -5.36 -10.24
CA THR A 171 5.18 -4.33 -10.97
C THR A 171 5.76 -3.31 -10.01
N ILE A 172 7.07 -3.03 -10.17
CA ILE A 172 7.79 -2.00 -9.39
C ILE A 172 7.90 -0.65 -10.11
N LYS A 173 7.24 -0.54 -11.26
CA LYS A 173 7.21 0.70 -12.04
C LYS A 173 6.26 1.69 -11.36
N ASN A 174 6.60 2.97 -11.43
CA ASN A 174 5.60 4.00 -11.21
C ASN A 174 4.62 3.99 -12.40
N ILE A 175 3.37 3.62 -12.14
CA ILE A 175 2.28 3.58 -13.14
C ILE A 175 1.31 4.76 -12.99
N ILE A 176 1.50 5.60 -11.98
CA ILE A 176 0.71 6.83 -11.84
C ILE A 176 1.07 7.75 -13.01
N ASN A 177 0.06 8.30 -13.66
CA ASN A 177 0.19 9.09 -14.89
C ASN A 177 0.71 8.33 -16.12
N SER A 178 0.83 6.99 -16.07
CA SER A 178 1.12 6.18 -17.26
C SER A 178 -0.13 5.95 -18.12
N GLU A 179 0.02 5.14 -19.17
CA GLU A 179 -1.12 4.63 -19.92
C GLU A 179 -2.10 3.86 -19.02
N VAL A 180 -3.38 3.97 -19.34
CA VAL A 180 -4.47 3.39 -18.54
C VAL A 180 -4.63 1.90 -18.89
N GLY A 181 -4.33 1.05 -17.92
CA GLY A 181 -4.58 -0.40 -17.99
C GLY A 181 -6.07 -0.75 -17.99
N ASN A 182 -6.40 -1.98 -18.38
CA ASN A 182 -7.78 -2.47 -18.38
C ASN A 182 -8.08 -3.19 -17.07
N TRP A 183 -8.58 -2.45 -16.08
CA TRP A 183 -8.94 -2.97 -14.77
C TRP A 183 -10.43 -2.73 -14.50
N ASP A 184 -11.12 -3.74 -13.99
CA ASP A 184 -12.50 -3.59 -13.52
C ASP A 184 -12.55 -2.82 -12.21
N LEU A 185 -11.53 -3.01 -11.36
CA LEU A 185 -11.38 -2.38 -10.06
C LEU A 185 -9.94 -1.96 -9.79
N ILE A 186 -9.75 -0.72 -9.33
CA ILE A 186 -8.52 -0.26 -8.68
C ILE A 186 -8.80 -0.08 -7.19
N VAL A 187 -7.89 -0.57 -6.35
CA VAL A 187 -7.89 -0.35 -4.91
C VAL A 187 -6.60 0.37 -4.50
N LEU A 188 -6.70 1.30 -3.56
CA LEU A 188 -5.55 2.01 -3.00
C LEU A 188 -5.78 2.36 -1.53
N GLY A 189 -4.91 1.86 -0.66
CA GLY A 189 -4.95 2.10 0.78
C GLY A 189 -3.92 3.16 1.18
N ASP A 190 -4.33 4.16 1.93
CA ASP A 190 -3.43 5.12 2.60
C ASP A 190 -2.56 5.97 1.68
N MET A 191 -2.83 6.03 0.36
CA MET A 191 -1.97 6.67 -0.64
C MET A 191 -2.06 8.20 -0.72
N PHE A 192 -2.94 8.85 0.04
CA PHE A 192 -3.14 10.31 0.05
C PHE A 192 -2.38 10.98 1.21
N TYR A 193 -1.11 10.61 1.41
CA TYR A 193 -0.25 11.15 2.46
C TYR A 193 0.65 12.32 2.00
N ASP A 194 0.73 12.58 0.68
CA ASP A 194 1.51 13.66 0.08
C ASP A 194 0.64 14.40 -0.95
N GLU A 195 0.75 15.73 -0.99
CA GLU A 195 -0.10 16.58 -1.84
C GLU A 195 0.19 16.38 -3.34
N GLN A 196 1.47 16.29 -3.73
CA GLN A 196 1.85 16.11 -5.13
C GLN A 196 1.44 14.73 -5.65
N LEU A 197 1.60 13.71 -4.80
CA LEU A 197 1.10 12.37 -5.07
C LEU A 197 -0.42 12.35 -5.20
N ALA A 198 -1.14 13.00 -4.27
CA ALA A 198 -2.59 13.08 -4.27
C ALA A 198 -3.14 13.71 -5.57
N ASP A 199 -2.54 14.80 -6.04
CA ASP A 199 -2.91 15.44 -7.30
C ASP A 199 -2.70 14.52 -8.51
N GLY A 200 -1.54 13.86 -8.59
CA GLY A 200 -1.22 12.91 -9.65
C GLY A 200 -2.16 11.69 -9.65
N LEU A 201 -2.44 11.12 -8.47
CA LEU A 201 -3.40 10.03 -8.29
C LEU A 201 -4.78 10.45 -8.75
N HIS A 202 -5.25 11.61 -8.30
CA HIS A 202 -6.57 12.12 -8.67
C HIS A 202 -6.71 12.25 -10.20
N HIS A 203 -5.74 12.88 -10.87
CA HIS A 203 -5.77 13.02 -12.32
C HIS A 203 -5.80 11.65 -13.03
N TRP A 204 -4.91 10.74 -12.62
CA TRP A 204 -4.79 9.43 -13.24
C TRP A 204 -6.01 8.53 -13.00
N LEU A 205 -6.56 8.51 -11.79
CA LEU A 205 -7.78 7.74 -11.46
C LEU A 205 -8.99 8.25 -12.24
N ARG A 206 -9.16 9.58 -12.40
CA ARG A 206 -10.21 10.14 -13.29
C ARG A 206 -10.07 9.64 -14.71
N LYS A 207 -8.84 9.60 -15.23
CA LYS A 207 -8.56 9.09 -16.57
C LYS A 207 -8.93 7.60 -16.68
N CYS A 208 -8.62 6.79 -15.66
CA CYS A 208 -8.99 5.38 -15.61
C CYS A 208 -10.51 5.19 -15.65
N ILE A 209 -11.24 5.89 -14.78
CA ILE A 209 -12.71 5.84 -14.73
C ILE A 209 -13.31 6.28 -16.07
N ARG A 210 -12.86 7.41 -16.63
CA ARG A 210 -13.44 7.97 -17.86
C ARG A 210 -13.21 7.07 -19.07
N ILE A 211 -12.00 6.53 -19.25
CA ILE A 211 -11.63 5.78 -20.45
C ILE A 211 -12.07 4.31 -20.36
N ARG A 212 -11.98 3.70 -19.18
CA ARG A 212 -12.19 2.25 -19.01
C ARG A 212 -13.42 1.90 -18.19
N GLN A 213 -14.11 2.89 -17.62
CA GLN A 213 -15.21 2.67 -16.68
C GLN A 213 -14.79 1.85 -15.46
N THR A 214 -13.49 1.90 -15.11
CA THR A 214 -12.90 1.25 -13.94
C THR A 214 -13.54 1.76 -12.66
N LYS A 215 -13.88 0.87 -11.73
CA LYS A 215 -14.30 1.27 -10.39
C LYS A 215 -13.08 1.53 -9.52
N VAL A 216 -13.20 2.45 -8.55
CA VAL A 216 -12.09 2.80 -7.66
C VAL A 216 -12.56 2.79 -6.21
N LEU A 217 -11.86 2.03 -5.36
CA LEU A 217 -12.05 2.01 -3.91
C LEU A 217 -10.81 2.52 -3.19
N ILE A 218 -11.01 3.44 -2.26
CA ILE A 218 -9.93 4.06 -1.47
C ILE A 218 -10.14 3.69 -0.01
N GLY A 219 -9.10 3.17 0.64
CA GLY A 219 -9.07 2.98 2.09
C GLY A 219 -8.27 4.10 2.73
N ASP A 220 -8.84 4.84 3.68
CA ASP A 220 -8.09 5.85 4.44
C ASP A 220 -8.67 6.04 5.85
N PRO A 221 -7.83 6.22 6.88
CA PRO A 221 -8.27 6.49 8.26
C PRO A 221 -8.63 7.95 8.56
N GLY A 222 -8.72 8.82 7.54
CA GLY A 222 -9.07 10.22 7.69
C GLY A 222 -7.85 11.11 7.95
N ARG A 223 -6.75 10.92 7.20
CA ARG A 223 -5.56 11.78 7.32
C ARG A 223 -5.86 13.22 6.92
N HIS A 224 -5.13 14.18 7.50
CA HIS A 224 -5.35 15.60 7.27
C HIS A 224 -5.18 15.99 5.78
N GLU A 225 -4.16 15.44 5.11
CA GLU A 225 -3.89 15.63 3.68
C GLU A 225 -5.07 15.10 2.83
N PHE A 226 -5.56 13.91 3.16
CA PHE A 226 -6.70 13.28 2.48
C PHE A 226 -7.99 14.09 2.63
N LEU A 227 -8.30 14.54 3.85
CA LEU A 227 -9.52 15.30 4.15
C LEU A 227 -9.55 16.68 3.48
N ARG A 228 -8.39 17.30 3.25
CA ARG A 228 -8.28 18.64 2.63
C ARG A 228 -8.21 18.60 1.11
N HIS A 229 -7.88 17.45 0.54
CA HIS A 229 -7.73 17.32 -0.90
C HIS A 229 -9.10 17.33 -1.60
N ARG A 230 -9.17 17.98 -2.78
CA ARG A 230 -10.42 18.13 -3.56
C ARG A 230 -11.10 16.82 -3.95
N ILE A 231 -10.37 15.70 -3.91
CA ILE A 231 -10.96 14.37 -4.17
C ILE A 231 -12.04 14.02 -3.14
N HIS A 232 -11.92 14.50 -1.89
CA HIS A 232 -12.79 14.09 -0.80
C HIS A 232 -14.27 14.43 -1.05
N SER A 233 -14.56 15.55 -1.73
CA SER A 233 -15.95 15.90 -2.12
C SER A 233 -16.55 14.99 -3.19
N GLN A 234 -15.73 14.13 -3.82
CA GLN A 234 -16.11 13.18 -4.86
C GLN A 234 -16.10 11.72 -4.33
N LEU A 235 -15.95 11.55 -3.02
CA LEU A 235 -15.93 10.25 -2.35
C LEU A 235 -17.28 9.96 -1.72
N HIS A 236 -17.75 8.73 -1.92
CA HIS A 236 -18.93 8.21 -1.26
C HIS A 236 -18.48 7.15 -0.25
N LYS A 237 -18.85 7.34 1.01
CA LYS A 237 -18.56 6.37 2.07
C LYS A 237 -19.26 5.05 1.77
N VAL A 238 -18.50 3.95 1.75
CA VAL A 238 -19.01 2.59 1.55
C VAL A 238 -19.21 1.91 2.90
N VAL A 239 -18.15 1.86 3.71
CA VAL A 239 -18.15 1.22 5.04
C VAL A 239 -17.06 1.82 5.91
N GLU A 240 -17.23 1.74 7.23
CA GLU A 240 -16.23 2.13 8.23
C GLU A 240 -15.99 0.96 9.19
N TYR A 241 -14.72 0.75 9.54
CA TYR A 241 -14.30 -0.28 10.48
C TYR A 241 -13.59 0.36 11.68
N SER A 242 -13.94 -0.09 12.88
CA SER A 242 -13.18 0.25 14.10
C SER A 242 -11.86 -0.53 14.12
N LEU A 243 -10.75 0.17 14.36
CA LEU A 243 -9.42 -0.42 14.34
C LEU A 243 -9.13 -1.19 15.65
N PRO A 244 -8.49 -2.37 15.57
CA PRO A 244 -8.03 -3.10 16.76
C PRO A 244 -7.05 -2.28 17.59
N GLU A 245 -7.04 -2.49 18.92
CA GLU A 245 -6.20 -1.72 19.86
C GLU A 245 -4.73 -1.65 19.44
N SER A 246 -4.13 -2.76 19.00
CA SER A 246 -2.76 -2.79 18.48
C SER A 246 -2.56 -1.84 17.30
N THR A 247 -3.47 -1.87 16.32
CA THR A 247 -3.42 -0.95 15.17
C THR A 247 -3.55 0.51 15.62
N ARG A 248 -4.42 0.80 16.60
CA ARG A 248 -4.59 2.15 17.15
C ARG A 248 -3.29 2.66 17.81
N GLN A 249 -2.66 1.84 18.64
CA GLN A 249 -1.40 2.16 19.31
C GLN A 249 -0.27 2.42 18.32
N GLU A 250 -0.21 1.64 17.24
CA GLU A 250 0.85 1.75 16.23
C GLU A 250 0.68 2.93 15.27
N ASN A 251 -0.54 3.47 15.16
CA ASN A 251 -0.94 4.51 14.20
C ASN A 251 -1.50 5.77 14.88
N ASN A 252 -0.82 6.24 15.93
CA ASN A 252 -1.09 7.53 16.61
C ASN A 252 -2.53 7.69 17.14
N GLY A 253 -3.18 6.59 17.54
CA GLY A 253 -4.51 6.61 18.15
C GLY A 253 -5.67 6.76 17.16
N LEU A 254 -5.44 6.64 15.85
CA LEU A 254 -6.52 6.54 14.86
C LEU A 254 -7.49 5.44 15.27
N THR A 255 -8.79 5.74 15.31
CA THR A 255 -9.80 4.84 15.90
C THR A 255 -10.54 4.00 14.87
N SER A 256 -10.64 4.49 13.63
CA SER A 256 -11.35 3.83 12.55
C SER A 256 -10.65 4.02 11.21
N SER A 257 -11.05 3.22 10.23
CA SER A 257 -10.69 3.42 8.83
C SER A 257 -11.88 3.19 7.91
N ILE A 258 -11.95 3.98 6.84
CA ILE A 258 -13.12 4.06 5.97
C ILE A 258 -12.74 3.60 4.56
N VAL A 259 -13.63 2.80 3.96
CA VAL A 259 -13.61 2.50 2.53
C VAL A 259 -14.51 3.48 1.80
N TRP A 260 -13.98 4.11 0.78
CA TRP A 260 -14.64 5.11 -0.06
C TRP A 260 -14.74 4.61 -1.49
N SER A 261 -15.89 4.83 -2.13
CA SER A 261 -16.06 4.71 -3.58
C SER A 261 -15.74 6.06 -4.20
N TYR A 262 -14.77 6.10 -5.11
CA TYR A 262 -14.46 7.32 -5.84
C TYR A 262 -15.36 7.46 -7.06
N GLN A 263 -16.12 8.56 -7.10
CA GLN A 263 -17.09 8.87 -8.16
C GLN A 263 -16.89 10.32 -8.61
N PRO A 264 -15.93 10.59 -9.52
CA PRO A 264 -15.70 11.93 -10.01
C PRO A 264 -16.93 12.48 -10.72
N SER A 265 -17.23 13.75 -10.49
CA SER A 265 -18.23 14.45 -11.28
C SER A 265 -17.78 14.52 -12.75
N ASN A 266 -18.76 14.39 -13.66
CA ASN A 266 -18.54 14.58 -15.11
C ASN A 266 -18.29 16.04 -15.48
N SER A 267 -18.27 16.96 -14.52
CA SER A 267 -17.96 18.36 -14.77
C SER A 267 -16.51 18.50 -15.24
N LEU A 268 -16.38 19.08 -16.43
CA LEU A 268 -15.15 19.57 -17.03
C LEU A 268 -14.62 20.71 -16.16
N GLU A 269 -13.95 20.40 -15.06
CA GLU A 269 -13.05 21.37 -14.44
C GLU A 269 -11.83 21.49 -15.35
N GLY A 270 -11.62 22.71 -15.85
CA GLY A 270 -10.89 23.04 -17.08
C GLY A 270 -9.42 22.66 -17.11
N CYS A 271 -8.91 22.68 -18.35
CA CYS A 271 -7.51 22.55 -18.76
C CYS A 271 -6.51 23.27 -17.85
#